data_AF-A0A177YEW5-F1
#
_entry.id   AF-A0A177YEW5-F1
#
_cell.length_a   1.000
_cell.length_b   1.000
_cell.length_c   1.000
_cell.angle_alpha   90.00
_cell.angle_beta   90.00
_cell.angle_gamma   90.00
#
_symmetry.space_group_name_H-M   'P 1'
#
loop_
_entity.id
_entity.type
_entity.pdbx_description
1 polymer ?
#
loop_
_entity_poly.entity_id
_entity_poly.type
_entity_poly.pdbx_seq_one_letter_code
_entity_poly.pdbx_strand_id
1 'polypeptide(L)'
;MAFVAASVKHKGFREEQEWRFVQPGFFDVPEFRPGATGLVPYRNVVELTQDAVIGLYVGPGPYQYENYLAAKSMLGRYGYQTASFNVHCSETPFR
;
A
#
# COMPACT_ATOMS: atom_id res chain seq x y z
N MET A 1 -21.18 -16.71 -3.28
CA MET A 1 -21.88 -15.58 -2.63
C MET A 1 -20.82 -14.64 -2.08
N ALA A 2 -20.63 -13.47 -2.69
CA ALA A 2 -19.75 -12.45 -2.15
C ALA A 2 -20.58 -11.56 -1.22
N PHE A 3 -20.24 -11.53 0.07
CA PHE A 3 -20.81 -10.59 1.02
C PHE A 3 -20.27 -9.19 0.68
N VAL A 4 -21.11 -8.36 0.07
CA VAL A 4 -20.85 -6.91 -0.03
C VAL A 4 -21.17 -6.33 1.33
N ALA A 5 -20.16 -6.25 2.21
CA ALA A 5 -20.23 -5.41 3.39
C ALA A 5 -20.20 -3.95 2.90
N ALA A 6 -21.23 -3.18 3.23
CA ALA A 6 -21.25 -1.74 2.97
C ALA A 6 -20.23 -1.06 3.87
N SER A 7 -19.00 -0.88 3.38
CA SER A 7 -17.97 -0.12 4.07
C SER A 7 -18.26 1.37 3.88
N VAL A 8 -18.88 2.01 4.89
CA VAL A 8 -18.99 3.48 4.92
C VAL A 8 -17.59 4.05 5.15
N LYS A 9 -16.91 4.44 4.07
CA LYS A 9 -15.56 5.02 4.12
C LYS A 9 -15.67 6.54 4.10
N HIS A 10 -15.15 7.21 5.13
CA HIS A 10 -15.11 8.67 5.16
C HIS A 10 -14.30 9.20 3.96
N LYS A 11 -14.74 10.31 3.33
CA LYS A 11 -14.13 10.87 2.10
C LYS A 11 -12.61 11.07 2.17
N GLY A 12 -12.08 11.32 3.37
CA GLY A 12 -10.65 11.48 3.60
C GLY A 12 -9.85 10.21 3.29
N PHE A 13 -10.45 9.03 3.44
CA PHE A 13 -9.78 7.76 3.15
C PHE A 13 -10.01 7.29 1.70
N ARG A 14 -10.44 8.18 0.79
CA ARG A 14 -10.59 7.84 -0.64
C ARG A 14 -9.28 7.36 -1.27
N GLU A 15 -8.15 7.78 -0.71
CA GLU A 15 -6.79 7.42 -1.14
C GLU A 15 -6.41 6.01 -0.70
N GLU A 16 -7.02 5.49 0.35
CA GLU A 16 -6.82 4.11 0.78
C GLU A 16 -7.66 3.18 -0.09
N GLN A 17 -7.00 2.46 -1.00
CA GLN A 17 -7.57 1.26 -1.61
C GLN A 17 -7.07 0.07 -0.78
N GLU A 18 -7.99 -0.66 -0.14
CA GLU A 18 -7.63 -1.92 0.51
C GLU A 18 -7.19 -2.92 -0.57
N TRP A 19 -5.92 -3.33 -0.51
CA TRP A 19 -5.40 -4.33 -1.42
C TRP A 19 -5.91 -5.71 -0.97
N ARG A 20 -6.69 -6.35 -1.83
CA ARG A 20 -7.03 -7.77 -1.68
C ARG A 20 -6.32 -8.53 -2.80
N PHE A 21 -5.43 -9.44 -2.44
CA PHE A 21 -4.87 -10.36 -3.40
C PHE A 21 -5.95 -11.37 -3.80
N VAL A 22 -6.47 -11.25 -5.03
CA VAL A 22 -7.49 -12.16 -5.57
C VAL A 22 -6.88 -12.90 -6.75
N GLN A 23 -6.55 -14.18 -6.54
CA GLN A 23 -6.03 -15.06 -7.58
C GLN A 23 -7.13 -16.07 -7.99
N PRO A 24 -7.62 -16.04 -9.23
CA PRO A 24 -8.56 -17.06 -9.71
C PRO A 24 -7.81 -18.37 -10.06
N GLY A 25 -8.18 -19.49 -9.44
CA GLY A 25 -7.61 -20.81 -9.75
C GLY A 25 -7.73 -21.86 -8.61
N PHE A 26 -7.35 -23.11 -8.91
CA PHE A 26 -7.13 -24.16 -7.90
C PHE A 26 -5.71 -24.01 -7.32
N PHE A 27 -5.61 -24.05 -5.99
CA PHE A 27 -4.52 -23.54 -5.17
C PHE A 27 -3.17 -24.27 -5.29
N ASP A 28 -2.06 -23.51 -5.25
CA ASP A 28 -0.87 -23.89 -4.47
C ASP A 28 -1.21 -23.72 -2.97
N VAL A 29 -0.75 -24.62 -2.10
CA VAL A 29 -1.02 -24.55 -0.64
C VAL A 29 -0.59 -23.17 -0.10
N PRO A 30 -1.46 -22.40 0.57
CA PRO A 30 -1.11 -21.08 1.10
C PRO A 30 -0.01 -21.19 2.15
N GLU A 31 0.99 -20.32 2.07
CA GLU A 31 2.01 -20.19 3.11
C GLU A 31 1.41 -19.44 4.32
N PHE A 32 1.87 -19.77 5.52
CA PHE A 32 1.40 -19.13 6.76
C PHE A 32 2.58 -18.56 7.54
N ARG A 33 2.39 -17.37 8.10
CA ARG A 33 3.34 -16.74 9.02
C ARG A 33 2.68 -16.44 10.37
N PRO A 34 3.43 -16.45 11.48
CA PRO A 34 2.92 -15.98 12.77
C PRO A 34 2.48 -14.51 12.69
N GLY A 35 1.31 -14.20 13.23
CA GLY A 35 0.77 -12.86 13.40
C GLY A 35 0.19 -12.67 14.80
N ALA A 36 -0.21 -11.44 15.13
CA ALA A 36 -0.64 -11.05 16.48
C ALA A 36 -1.84 -11.86 17.02
N THR A 37 -2.67 -12.41 16.13
CA THR A 37 -3.88 -13.17 16.48
C THR A 37 -3.84 -14.63 16.03
N GLY A 38 -2.68 -15.13 15.57
CA GLY A 38 -2.52 -16.50 15.07
C GLY A 38 -1.79 -16.59 13.75
N LEU A 39 -2.01 -17.67 12.99
CA LEU A 39 -1.43 -17.85 11.66
C LEU A 39 -2.13 -16.96 10.63
N VAL A 40 -1.35 -16.19 9.87
CA VAL A 40 -1.85 -15.31 8.82
C VAL A 40 -1.36 -15.84 7.47
N PRO A 41 -2.26 -16.08 6.50
CA PRO A 41 -1.85 -16.50 5.17
C PRO A 41 -1.04 -15.39 4.49
N TYR A 42 0.03 -15.75 3.79
CA TYR A 42 0.83 -14.84 2.99
C TYR A 42 1.33 -15.53 1.72
N ARG A 43 1.81 -14.73 0.76
CA ARG A 43 2.49 -15.22 -0.44
C ARG A 43 3.71 -14.35 -0.70
N ASN A 44 4.83 -14.98 -1.02
CA ASN A 44 6.00 -14.25 -1.49
C ASN A 44 5.76 -13.77 -2.92
N VAL A 45 5.70 -12.45 -3.12
CA VAL A 45 5.64 -11.86 -4.46
C VAL A 45 7.07 -11.49 -4.85
N VAL A 46 7.72 -12.39 -5.59
CA VAL A 46 9.16 -12.30 -5.93
C VAL A 46 9.47 -11.41 -7.14
N GLU A 47 8.45 -10.95 -7.88
CA GLU A 47 8.63 -10.24 -9.16
C GLU A 47 8.11 -8.80 -9.16
N LEU A 48 8.02 -8.14 -8.00
CA LEU A 48 7.70 -6.72 -7.96
C LEU A 48 8.91 -5.89 -8.34
N THR A 49 8.92 -5.36 -9.56
CA THR A 49 9.89 -4.37 -10.01
C THR A 49 9.55 -2.99 -9.43
N GLN A 50 10.49 -2.05 -9.51
CA GLN A 50 10.31 -0.68 -9.02
C GLN A 50 9.13 0.04 -9.67
N ASP A 51 8.81 -0.32 -10.92
CA ASP A 51 7.67 0.21 -11.67
C ASP A 51 6.30 -0.25 -11.12
N ALA A 52 6.27 -1.29 -10.29
CA ALA A 52 5.05 -1.71 -9.61
C ALA A 52 4.57 -0.69 -8.57
N VAL A 53 5.47 0.18 -8.09
CA VAL A 53 5.11 1.30 -7.21
C VAL A 53 4.78 2.51 -8.07
N ILE A 54 3.50 2.85 -8.14
CA ILE A 54 3.01 3.94 -9.01
C ILE A 54 2.96 5.31 -8.33
N GLY A 55 3.06 5.37 -7.00
CA GLY A 55 2.94 6.61 -6.23
C GLY A 55 3.05 6.40 -4.72
N LEU A 56 3.14 7.50 -3.99
CA LEU A 56 3.30 7.51 -2.53
C LEU A 56 2.49 8.65 -1.91
N TYR A 57 1.77 8.37 -0.83
CA TYR A 57 1.07 9.38 -0.03
C TYR A 57 1.75 9.52 1.33
N VAL A 58 2.10 10.74 1.71
CA VAL A 58 2.66 11.08 3.02
C VAL A 58 1.53 11.54 3.92
N GLY A 59 1.27 10.80 5.00
CA GLY A 59 0.25 11.15 5.98
C GLY A 59 0.54 12.48 6.70
N PRO A 60 -0.47 13.06 7.37
CA PRO A 60 -0.35 14.33 8.08
C PRO A 60 0.59 14.23 9.29
N GLY A 61 1.31 15.30 9.58
CA GLY A 61 2.22 15.38 10.72
C GLY A 61 2.98 16.72 10.76
N PRO A 62 3.69 17.02 11.87
CA PRO A 62 4.37 18.31 12.07
C PRO A 62 5.45 18.63 11.03
N TYR A 63 5.94 17.63 10.29
CA TYR A 63 6.97 17.76 9.25
C TYR A 63 6.55 17.10 7.93
N GLN A 64 5.26 17.17 7.59
CA GLN A 64 4.71 16.45 6.42
C GLN A 64 5.39 16.90 5.12
N TYR A 65 5.68 18.18 4.96
CA TYR A 65 6.31 18.70 3.76
C TYR A 65 7.78 18.25 3.63
N GLU A 66 8.52 18.24 4.74
CA GLU A 66 9.88 17.71 4.79
C GLU A 66 9.90 16.21 4.49
N ASN A 67 8.94 15.46 5.03
CA ASN A 67 8.76 14.04 4.73
C ASN A 67 8.41 13.80 3.26
N TYR A 68 7.58 14.65 2.65
CA TYR A 68 7.29 14.65 1.22
C TYR A 68 8.58 14.80 0.39
N LEU A 69 9.42 15.78 0.72
CA LEU A 69 10.69 16.01 0.03
C LEU A 69 11.65 14.83 0.21
N ALA A 70 11.81 14.35 1.44
CA ALA A 70 12.67 13.22 1.76
C ALA A 70 12.24 11.95 1.01
N ALA A 71 10.94 11.66 1.01
CA ALA A 71 10.39 10.49 0.33
C ALA A 71 10.56 10.59 -1.20
N LYS A 72 10.29 11.76 -1.78
CA LYS A 72 10.50 12.00 -3.22
C LYS A 72 11.96 11.80 -3.63
N SER A 73 12.90 12.35 -2.87
CA SER A 73 14.34 12.18 -3.13
C SER A 73 14.78 10.73 -2.95
N MET A 74 14.26 10.03 -1.95
CA MET A 74 14.54 8.62 -1.70
C MET A 74 14.08 7.75 -2.89
N LEU A 75 12.84 7.94 -3.35
CA LEU A 75 12.29 7.20 -4.49
C LEU A 75 13.15 7.37 -5.75
N GLY A 76 13.52 8.61 -6.08
CA GLY A 76 14.38 8.89 -7.22
C GLY A 76 15.79 8.27 -7.09
N ARG A 77 16.38 8.29 -5.88
CA ARG A 77 17.69 7.68 -5.62
C ARG A 77 17.68 6.17 -5.82
N TYR A 78 16.58 5.50 -5.49
CA TYR A 78 16.48 4.04 -5.57
C TYR A 78 15.85 3.53 -6.87
N GLY A 79 15.56 4.38 -7.87
CA GLY A 79 15.06 3.92 -9.18
C GLY A 79 13.53 3.81 -9.27
N TYR A 80 12.79 4.27 -8.26
CA TYR A 80 11.32 4.32 -8.29
C TYR A 80 10.82 5.57 -9.02
N GLN A 81 11.14 5.67 -10.31
CA GLN A 81 11.01 6.92 -11.07
C GLN A 81 9.54 7.32 -11.19
N THR A 82 8.68 6.39 -11.57
CA THR A 82 7.22 6.58 -11.63
C THR A 82 6.66 7.06 -10.29
N ALA A 83 7.00 6.39 -9.19
CA ALA A 83 6.54 6.80 -7.86
C ALA A 83 7.07 8.18 -7.45
N SER A 84 8.31 8.51 -7.80
CA SER A 84 8.95 9.78 -7.42
C SER A 84 8.25 11.01 -8.04
N PHE A 85 7.61 10.84 -9.20
CA PHE A 85 6.79 11.88 -9.82
C PHE A 85 5.38 11.97 -9.22
N ASN A 86 4.93 10.92 -8.53
CA ASN A 86 3.58 10.75 -7.99
C ASN A 86 3.60 10.66 -6.45
N VAL A 87 4.31 11.59 -5.80
CA VAL A 87 4.27 11.76 -4.34
C VAL A 87 3.23 12.83 -3.99
N HIS A 88 2.45 12.59 -2.94
CA HIS A 88 1.37 13.49 -2.49
C HIS A 88 1.36 13.64 -0.97
N CYS A 89 0.96 14.81 -0.47
CA CYS A 89 0.56 14.96 0.93
C CYS A 89 -0.89 14.52 1.08
N SER A 90 -1.18 13.66 2.05
CA SER A 90 -2.56 13.29 2.41
C SER A 90 -3.01 14.07 3.63
N GLU A 91 -4.27 14.48 3.63
CA GLU A 91 -4.93 15.08 4.80
C GLU A 91 -5.34 14.02 5.85
N THR A 92 -5.16 12.74 5.54
CA THR A 92 -5.69 11.63 6.33
C THR A 92 -4.56 10.80 6.94
N PRO A 93 -4.60 10.52 8.25
CA PRO A 93 -3.65 9.61 8.88
C PRO A 93 -3.92 8.18 8.39
N PHE A 94 -2.93 7.61 7.70
CA PHE A 94 -2.92 6.18 7.34
C PHE A 94 -2.59 5.36 8.59
N ARG A 95 -3.21 4.18 8.72
CA ARG A 95 -3.03 3.25 9.86
C ARG A 95 -1.98 2.18 9.59
#